data_AF-A0A3N4IKZ1-F1
#
_entry.id   AF-A0A3N4IKZ1-F1
#
_cell.length_a   1.000
_cell.length_b   1.000
_cell.length_c   1.000
_cell.angle_alpha   90.00
_cell.angle_beta   90.00
_cell.angle_gamma   90.00
#
_symmetry.space_group_name_H-M   'P 1'
#
loop_
_entity.id
_entity.type
_entity.pdbx_description
1 polymer ?
#
loop_
_entity_poly.entity_id
_entity_poly.type
_entity_poly.pdbx_seq_one_letter_code
_entity_poly.pdbx_strand_id
1 'polypeptide(L)'
;MDRIDLPMPERMAIMHAEMPPGPEKDDFGKVVKENLAQFEKYKKENPDIFPDQVAYSRLSLNEKRLRFLEMDSKLLNRDKADQENYEAVRLAYVSGKLNLAKRQPGQAAIFFGGEFKQGWGALFDRMWKNSVVQWKKETPSGRLWVEEGALNWSSTQ
;
A
#
# COMPACT_ATOMS: atom_id res chain seq x y z
N MET A 1 13.52 -10.31 -10.21
CA MET A 1 12.37 -9.40 -10.17
C MET A 1 11.24 -10.17 -10.83
N ASP A 2 10.26 -10.60 -10.05
CA ASP A 2 9.17 -11.43 -10.58
C ASP A 2 8.24 -10.56 -11.41
N ARG A 3 7.78 -11.07 -12.57
CA ARG A 3 6.93 -10.34 -13.53
C ARG A 3 5.58 -9.92 -12.96
N ILE A 4 5.24 -10.39 -11.76
CA ILE A 4 3.99 -10.14 -11.04
C ILE A 4 3.99 -8.72 -10.43
N ASP A 5 5.17 -8.13 -10.17
CA ASP A 5 5.29 -6.83 -9.53
C ASP A 5 5.20 -5.63 -10.51
N LEU A 6 5.10 -5.88 -11.82
CA LEU A 6 4.99 -4.82 -12.83
C LEU A 6 3.53 -4.36 -13.02
N PRO A 7 3.29 -3.05 -13.25
CA PRO A 7 1.99 -2.56 -13.68
C PRO A 7 1.48 -3.31 -14.93
N MET A 8 0.17 -3.54 -15.01
CA MET A 8 -0.46 -4.27 -16.12
C MET A 8 -0.03 -3.80 -17.53
N PRO A 9 0.08 -2.49 -17.82
CA PRO A 9 0.56 -2.02 -19.13
C PRO A 9 1.98 -2.49 -19.49
N GLU A 10 2.88 -2.55 -18.50
CA GLU A 10 4.26 -3.01 -18.69
C GLU A 10 4.32 -4.54 -18.84
N ARG A 11 3.47 -5.29 -18.12
CA ARG A 11 3.30 -6.74 -18.32
C ARG A 11 2.81 -7.06 -19.72
N MET A 12 1.85 -6.30 -20.23
CA MET A 12 1.33 -6.47 -21.59
C MET A 12 2.39 -6.20 -22.65
N ALA A 13 3.27 -5.23 -22.46
CA ALA A 13 4.40 -4.97 -23.37
C ALA A 13 5.37 -6.16 -23.44
N ILE A 14 5.66 -6.80 -22.31
CA ILE A 14 6.48 -8.02 -22.26
C ILE A 14 5.77 -9.18 -22.96
N MET A 15 4.48 -9.39 -22.69
CA MET A 15 3.69 -10.44 -23.35
C MET A 15 3.69 -10.25 -24.87
N HIS A 16 3.52 -9.02 -25.36
CA HIS A 16 3.58 -8.71 -26.80
C HIS A 16 4.94 -9.04 -27.40
N ALA A 17 6.04 -8.74 -26.70
CA ALA A 17 7.38 -9.06 -27.16
C ALA A 17 7.58 -10.57 -27.36
N GLU A 18 7.01 -11.38 -26.45
CA GLU A 18 7.12 -12.85 -26.42
C GLU A 18 6.16 -13.58 -27.36
N MET A 19 5.13 -12.91 -27.88
CA MET A 19 4.19 -13.52 -28.84
C MET A 19 4.89 -13.89 -30.17
N PRO A 20 4.52 -15.02 -30.79
CA PRO A 20 4.98 -15.37 -32.13
C PRO A 20 4.48 -14.35 -33.17
N PRO A 21 5.22 -14.11 -34.27
CA PRO A 21 4.77 -13.20 -35.32
C PRO A 21 3.49 -13.70 -35.98
N GLY A 22 2.53 -12.80 -36.19
CA GLY A 22 1.25 -13.09 -36.82
C GLY A 22 0.19 -12.02 -36.53
N PRO A 23 -0.99 -12.11 -37.16
CA PRO A 23 -2.05 -11.11 -37.04
C PRO A 23 -2.47 -10.83 -35.59
N GLU A 24 -2.49 -11.86 -34.73
CA GLU A 24 -2.80 -11.72 -33.31
C GLU A 24 -1.79 -10.85 -32.56
N LYS A 25 -0.50 -10.96 -32.91
CA LYS A 25 0.55 -10.11 -32.32
C LYS A 25 0.36 -8.66 -32.76
N ASP A 26 0.03 -8.43 -34.02
CA ASP A 26 -0.19 -7.08 -34.56
C ASP A 26 -1.39 -6.40 -33.89
N ASP A 27 -2.50 -7.12 -33.73
CA ASP A 27 -3.69 -6.61 -33.06
C ASP A 27 -3.46 -6.40 -31.56
N PHE A 28 -2.78 -7.33 -30.88
CA PHE A 28 -2.38 -7.14 -29.50
C PHE A 28 -1.43 -5.93 -29.35
N GLY A 29 -0.51 -5.72 -30.30
CA GLY A 29 0.40 -4.58 -30.32
C GLY A 29 -0.32 -3.23 -30.35
N LYS A 30 -1.45 -3.12 -31.07
CA LYS A 30 -2.31 -1.91 -31.05
C LYS A 30 -2.87 -1.66 -29.65
N VAL A 31 -3.43 -2.70 -29.03
CA VAL A 31 -4.00 -2.63 -27.67
C VAL A 31 -2.93 -2.26 -26.63
N VAL A 32 -1.72 -2.84 -26.73
CA VAL A 32 -0.59 -2.49 -25.86
C VAL A 32 -0.23 -1.01 -26.03
N LYS A 33 -0.11 -0.53 -27.26
CA LYS A 33 0.25 0.86 -27.55
C LYS A 33 -0.76 1.85 -26.99
N GLU A 34 -2.06 1.58 -27.15
CA GLU A 34 -3.14 2.41 -26.61
C GLU A 34 -3.12 2.44 -25.08
N ASN A 35 -3.00 1.27 -24.44
CA ASN A 35 -2.94 1.17 -22.98
C ASN A 35 -1.69 1.85 -22.40
N LEU A 36 -0.52 1.70 -23.05
CA LEU A 36 0.69 2.40 -22.63
C LEU A 36 0.53 3.92 -22.76
N ALA A 37 -0.04 4.41 -23.86
CA ALA A 37 -0.28 5.85 -24.05
C ALA A 37 -1.25 6.41 -23.00
N GLN A 38 -2.32 5.69 -22.68
CA GLN A 38 -3.25 6.06 -21.62
C GLN A 38 -2.58 6.04 -20.24
N PHE A 39 -1.76 5.03 -19.96
CA PHE A 39 -1.03 4.93 -18.71
C PHE A 39 -0.02 6.06 -18.53
N GLU A 40 0.77 6.38 -19.55
CA GLU A 40 1.72 7.50 -19.52
C GLU A 40 1.01 8.86 -19.41
N LYS A 41 -0.14 9.03 -20.08
CA LYS A 41 -0.98 10.21 -19.89
C LYS A 41 -1.47 10.31 -18.45
N TYR A 42 -1.99 9.21 -17.89
CA TYR A 42 -2.47 9.17 -16.51
C TYR A 42 -1.34 9.47 -15.50
N LYS A 43 -0.13 8.91 -15.70
CA LYS A 43 1.05 9.25 -14.89
C LYS A 43 1.36 10.74 -14.93
N LYS A 44 1.38 11.32 -16.12
CA LYS A 44 1.67 12.75 -16.32
C LYS A 44 0.63 13.67 -15.67
N GLU A 45 -0.64 13.27 -15.71
CA GLU A 45 -1.75 14.01 -15.11
C GLU A 45 -1.83 13.84 -13.58
N ASN A 46 -1.22 12.79 -13.02
CA ASN A 46 -1.25 12.47 -11.58
C ASN A 46 0.17 12.31 -11.00
N PRO A 47 1.02 13.36 -11.04
CA PRO A 47 2.41 13.28 -10.58
C PRO A 47 2.54 13.02 -9.07
N ASP A 48 1.50 13.29 -8.30
CA ASP A 48 1.40 12.99 -6.88
C ASP A 48 1.21 11.49 -6.61
N ILE A 49 0.59 10.75 -7.54
CA ILE A 49 0.47 9.29 -7.49
C ILE A 49 1.78 8.64 -7.96
N PHE A 50 2.35 9.13 -9.07
CA PHE A 50 3.55 8.59 -9.71
C PHE A 50 4.74 9.57 -9.56
N PRO A 51 5.52 9.47 -8.47
CA PRO A 51 6.64 10.37 -8.26
C PRO A 51 7.75 10.06 -9.26
N ASP A 52 8.62 11.05 -9.44
CA ASP A 52 9.95 10.79 -9.92
C ASP A 52 10.65 9.70 -9.07
N GLN A 53 11.16 8.66 -9.72
CA GLN A 53 11.78 7.52 -9.04
C GLN A 53 13.07 7.92 -8.30
N VAL A 54 13.82 8.89 -8.81
CA VAL A 54 15.04 9.37 -8.16
C VAL A 54 14.69 10.07 -6.85
N ALA A 55 13.69 10.95 -6.86
CA ALA A 55 13.16 11.58 -5.66
C ALA A 55 12.61 10.55 -4.67
N TYR A 56 11.82 9.58 -5.14
CA TYR A 56 11.26 8.51 -4.31
C TYR A 56 12.35 7.66 -3.64
N SER A 57 13.43 7.34 -4.36
CA SER A 57 14.53 6.51 -3.83
C SER A 57 15.20 7.14 -2.60
N ARG A 58 15.27 8.48 -2.54
CA ARG A 58 15.90 9.26 -1.47
C ARG A 58 15.04 9.37 -0.21
N LEU A 59 13.75 9.06 -0.29
CA LEU A 59 12.86 9.09 0.87
C LEU A 59 13.24 8.01 1.90
N SER A 60 13.14 8.36 3.17
CA SER A 60 13.20 7.41 4.27
C SER A 60 12.06 6.39 4.19
N LEU A 61 12.21 5.29 4.93
CA LEU A 61 11.17 4.25 5.00
C LEU A 61 9.83 4.79 5.50
N ASN A 62 9.83 5.70 6.48
CA ASN A 62 8.63 6.34 6.99
C ASN A 62 7.97 7.24 5.93
N GLU A 63 8.76 8.05 5.22
CA GLU A 63 8.24 8.92 4.16
C GLU A 63 7.66 8.10 3.00
N LYS A 64 8.31 6.99 2.63
CA LYS A 64 7.78 6.04 1.65
C LYS A 64 6.44 5.46 2.08
N ARG A 65 6.29 5.09 3.35
CA ARG A 65 5.02 4.56 3.89
C ARG A 65 3.93 5.63 3.96
N LEU A 66 4.25 6.84 4.42
CA LEU A 66 3.31 7.96 4.44
C LEU A 66 2.78 8.28 3.04
N ARG A 67 3.66 8.26 2.05
CA ARG A 67 3.29 8.47 0.65
C ARG A 67 2.43 7.33 0.09
N PHE A 68 2.72 6.09 0.47
CA PHE A 68 1.88 4.94 0.12
C PHE A 68 0.47 5.10 0.72
N LEU A 69 0.39 5.47 2.01
CA LEU A 69 -0.89 5.73 2.66
C LEU A 69 -1.66 6.82 1.90
N GLU A 70 -1.00 7.95 1.57
CA GLU A 70 -1.64 9.04 0.84
C GLU A 70 -2.20 8.57 -0.51
N MET A 71 -1.43 7.78 -1.27
CA MET A 71 -1.88 7.21 -2.53
C MET A 71 -3.05 6.25 -2.34
N ASP A 72 -2.96 5.35 -1.36
CA ASP A 72 -4.02 4.41 -1.02
C ASP A 72 -5.33 5.13 -0.64
N SER A 73 -5.26 6.25 0.08
CA SER A 73 -6.44 7.06 0.42
C SER A 73 -7.10 7.75 -0.78
N LYS A 74 -6.32 8.07 -1.83
CA LYS A 74 -6.84 8.67 -3.06
C LYS A 74 -7.47 7.62 -3.98
N LEU A 75 -6.96 6.39 -3.94
CA LEU A 75 -7.38 5.30 -4.82
C LEU A 75 -8.53 4.48 -4.25
N LEU A 76 -8.60 4.32 -2.92
CA LEU A 76 -9.63 3.53 -2.27
C LEU A 76 -10.68 4.41 -1.59
N ASN A 77 -11.95 4.19 -1.93
CA ASN A 77 -13.06 4.76 -1.19
C ASN A 77 -13.26 3.99 0.13
N ARG A 78 -12.57 4.42 1.18
CA ARG A 78 -12.64 3.83 2.53
C ARG A 78 -13.88 4.34 3.27
N ASP A 79 -14.57 3.45 3.99
CA ASP A 79 -15.64 3.88 4.88
C ASP A 79 -15.11 4.60 6.13
N LYS A 80 -16.01 5.23 6.89
CA LYS A 80 -15.63 6.07 8.04
C LYS A 80 -14.77 5.34 9.07
N ALA A 81 -15.04 4.06 9.35
CA ALA A 81 -14.31 3.32 10.37
C ALA A 81 -12.88 3.01 9.93
N ASP A 82 -12.68 2.76 8.64
CA ASP A 82 -11.34 2.56 8.07
C ASP A 82 -10.56 3.89 7.95
N GLN A 83 -11.24 5.01 7.71
CA GLN A 83 -10.64 6.35 7.70
C GLN A 83 -10.06 6.74 9.06
N GLU A 84 -10.76 6.42 10.16
CA GLU A 84 -10.29 6.70 11.52
C GLU A 84 -8.96 5.97 11.82
N ASN A 85 -8.88 4.68 11.50
CA ASN A 85 -7.64 3.91 11.63
C ASN A 85 -6.54 4.44 10.72
N TYR A 86 -6.87 4.74 9.47
CA TYR A 86 -5.91 5.29 8.51
C TYR A 86 -5.25 6.58 9.02
N GLU A 87 -6.04 7.52 9.55
CA GLU A 87 -5.51 8.78 10.08
C GLU A 87 -4.66 8.54 11.34
N ALA A 88 -5.06 7.62 12.20
CA ALA A 88 -4.28 7.24 13.38
C ALA A 88 -2.90 6.68 12.99
N VAL A 89 -2.84 5.83 11.95
CA VAL A 89 -1.59 5.28 11.40
C VAL A 89 -0.71 6.40 10.86
N ARG A 90 -1.29 7.30 10.05
CA ARG A 90 -0.57 8.46 9.49
C ARG A 90 0.04 9.32 10.59
N LEU A 91 -0.76 9.68 11.60
CA LEU A 91 -0.30 10.46 12.74
C LEU A 91 0.76 9.75 13.57
N ALA A 92 0.70 8.42 13.70
CA ALA A 92 1.72 7.66 14.41
C ALA A 92 3.09 7.73 13.70
N TYR A 93 3.13 7.71 12.37
CA TYR A 93 4.36 7.94 11.60
C TYR A 93 4.84 9.39 11.68
N VAL A 94 3.94 10.37 11.50
CA VAL A 94 4.27 11.81 11.57
C VAL A 94 4.83 12.20 12.94
N SER A 95 4.25 11.68 14.02
CA SER A 95 4.70 11.93 15.40
C SER A 95 5.92 11.10 15.81
N GLY A 96 6.38 10.17 14.96
CA GLY A 96 7.50 9.27 15.27
C GLY A 96 7.18 8.15 16.26
N LYS A 97 5.91 8.00 16.69
CA LYS A 97 5.45 6.83 17.47
C LYS A 97 5.68 5.52 16.72
N LEU A 98 5.52 5.55 15.40
CA LEU A 98 5.98 4.50 14.51
C LEU A 98 7.22 4.94 13.73
N ASN A 99 8.23 4.07 13.75
CA ASN A 99 9.42 4.23 12.95
C ASN A 99 9.75 2.88 12.30
N LEU A 100 9.61 2.81 10.98
CA LEU A 100 9.78 1.59 10.22
C LEU A 100 11.21 1.05 10.28
N ALA A 101 12.20 1.93 10.46
CA ALA A 101 13.60 1.53 10.66
C ALA A 101 13.82 0.77 11.99
N LYS A 102 12.88 0.85 12.93
CA LYS A 102 12.91 0.10 14.20
C LYS A 102 12.12 -1.20 14.15
N ARG A 103 11.37 -1.46 13.07
CA ARG A 103 10.54 -2.66 12.93
C ARG A 103 11.41 -3.89 12.68
N GLN A 104 11.17 -4.96 13.44
CA GLN A 104 11.75 -6.28 13.17
C GLN A 104 10.84 -7.13 12.28
N PRO A 105 11.39 -8.08 11.51
CA PRO A 105 10.58 -9.03 10.74
C PRO A 105 9.52 -9.73 11.61
N GLY A 106 8.29 -9.84 11.09
CA GLY A 106 7.16 -10.44 11.81
C GLY A 106 6.50 -9.54 12.86
N GLN A 107 6.96 -8.30 13.03
CA GLN A 107 6.29 -7.32 13.86
C GLN A 107 5.25 -6.50 13.09
N ALA A 108 4.16 -6.19 13.78
CA ALA A 108 3.12 -5.30 13.33
C ALA A 108 2.78 -4.29 14.45
N ALA A 109 2.22 -3.15 14.04
CA ALA A 109 1.61 -2.17 14.92
C ALA A 109 0.10 -2.27 14.82
N ILE A 110 -0.59 -1.86 15.88
CA ILE A 110 -2.02 -2.12 16.02
C ILE A 110 -2.75 -0.82 16.28
N PHE A 111 -3.85 -0.69 15.53
CA PHE A 111 -4.83 0.34 15.74
C PHE A 111 -6.23 -0.26 15.89
N PHE A 112 -7.08 0.39 16.68
CA PHE A 112 -8.46 -0.01 16.84
C PHE A 112 -9.35 1.22 16.96
N GLY A 113 -10.30 1.37 16.04
CA GLY A 113 -11.24 2.50 16.04
C GLY A 113 -10.56 3.88 16.01
N GLY A 114 -9.44 4.02 15.31
CA GLY A 114 -8.68 5.27 15.24
C GLY A 114 -7.72 5.52 16.40
N GLU A 115 -7.49 4.54 17.27
CA GLU A 115 -6.54 4.67 18.37
C GLU A 115 -5.32 3.76 18.19
N PHE A 116 -4.13 4.30 18.45
CA PHE A 116 -2.89 3.53 18.53
C PHE A 116 -2.89 2.68 19.80
N LYS A 117 -2.91 1.35 19.66
CA LYS A 117 -2.94 0.41 20.79
C LYS A 117 -1.57 -0.19 21.07
N GLN A 118 -0.80 -0.51 20.02
CA GLN A 118 0.50 -1.16 20.15
C GLN A 118 1.47 -0.70 19.06
N GLY A 119 2.72 -0.46 19.44
CA GLY A 119 3.83 -0.29 18.49
C GLY A 119 4.28 -1.63 17.91
N TRP A 120 5.47 -1.65 17.32
CA TRP A 120 6.04 -2.85 16.72
C TRP A 120 6.17 -3.99 17.73
N GLY A 121 5.37 -5.03 17.54
CA GLY A 121 5.38 -6.24 18.37
C GLY A 121 4.85 -7.45 17.59
N ALA A 122 5.02 -8.64 18.15
CA ALA A 122 4.49 -9.86 17.55
C ALA A 122 2.96 -9.93 17.71
N LEU A 123 2.25 -10.36 16.67
CA LEU A 123 0.78 -10.51 16.70
C LEU A 123 0.30 -11.61 17.65
N PHE A 124 1.17 -12.59 17.95
CA PHE A 124 0.85 -13.74 18.79
C PHE A 124 1.15 -13.53 20.27
N ASP A 125 1.49 -12.30 20.68
CA ASP A 125 1.68 -12.03 22.10
C ASP A 125 0.36 -12.26 22.85
N ARG A 126 0.41 -12.89 24.04
CA ARG A 126 -0.79 -13.25 24.82
C ARG A 126 -1.64 -12.03 25.18
N MET A 127 -1.03 -10.84 25.15
CA MET A 127 -1.69 -9.55 25.33
C MET A 127 -2.81 -9.31 24.30
N TRP A 128 -2.70 -9.90 23.10
CA TRP A 128 -3.64 -9.68 22.00
C TRP A 128 -5.05 -10.19 22.27
N LYS A 129 -5.17 -11.44 22.71
CA LYS A 129 -6.47 -12.14 22.81
C LYS A 129 -7.43 -11.48 23.80
N ASN A 130 -6.92 -10.96 24.91
CA ASN A 130 -7.76 -10.35 25.94
C ASN A 130 -8.04 -8.86 25.65
N SER A 131 -7.11 -8.17 25.00
CA SER A 131 -7.23 -6.73 24.74
C SER A 131 -8.27 -6.39 23.69
N VAL A 132 -8.44 -7.22 22.64
CA VAL A 132 -9.43 -6.95 21.57
C VAL A 132 -10.86 -6.94 22.11
N VAL A 133 -11.20 -7.86 23.03
CA VAL A 133 -12.53 -7.91 23.65
C VAL A 133 -12.78 -6.62 24.45
N GLN A 134 -11.76 -6.13 25.15
CA GLN A 134 -11.86 -4.90 25.93
C GLN A 134 -12.01 -3.67 25.02
N TRP A 135 -11.20 -3.55 23.97
CA TRP A 135 -11.30 -2.44 23.01
C TRP A 135 -12.66 -2.43 22.30
N LYS A 136 -13.24 -3.59 22.00
CA LYS A 136 -14.59 -3.67 21.43
C LYS A 136 -15.67 -3.18 22.38
N LYS A 137 -15.48 -3.32 23.70
CA LYS A 137 -16.40 -2.75 24.69
C LYS A 137 -16.28 -1.23 24.77
N GLU A 138 -15.06 -0.71 24.71
CA GLU A 138 -14.76 0.73 24.75
C GLU A 138 -15.22 1.45 23.47
N THR A 139 -15.00 0.82 22.31
CA THR A 139 -15.37 1.37 21.01
C THR A 139 -16.11 0.30 20.18
N PRO A 140 -17.44 0.13 20.39
CA PRO A 140 -18.22 -0.92 19.74
C PRO A 140 -18.24 -0.86 18.20
N SER A 141 -18.16 0.33 17.62
CA SER A 141 -18.04 0.53 16.17
C SER A 141 -16.60 0.36 15.65
N GLY A 142 -15.62 0.27 16.54
CA GLY A 142 -14.22 0.19 16.19
C GLY A 142 -13.90 -1.06 15.38
N ARG A 143 -13.02 -0.87 14.39
CA ARG A 143 -12.41 -1.93 13.58
C ARG A 143 -10.94 -2.04 13.91
N LEU A 144 -10.44 -3.27 13.80
CA LEU A 144 -9.03 -3.57 13.92
C LEU A 144 -8.29 -3.18 12.64
N TRP A 145 -7.14 -2.53 12.79
CA TRP A 145 -6.16 -2.33 11.73
C TRP A 145 -4.81 -2.86 12.17
N VAL A 146 -4.20 -3.68 11.31
CA VAL A 146 -2.86 -4.22 11.48
C VAL A 146 -1.93 -3.52 10.50
N GLU A 147 -1.01 -2.73 11.04
CA GLU A 147 -0.02 -1.99 10.26
C GLU A 147 1.26 -2.83 10.19
N GLU A 148 1.59 -3.33 9.01
CA GLU A 148 2.78 -4.15 8.78
C GLU A 148 3.95 -3.35 8.19
N GLY A 149 3.72 -2.09 7.80
CA GLY A 149 4.74 -1.25 7.18
C GLY A 149 5.04 -1.63 5.73
N ALA A 150 4.10 -2.25 5.02
CA ALA A 150 4.25 -2.59 3.61
C ALA A 150 4.49 -1.33 2.77
N LEU A 151 5.47 -1.39 1.85
CA LEU A 151 5.79 -0.30 0.93
C LEU A 151 5.24 -0.52 -0.49
N ASN A 152 4.59 -1.66 -0.73
CA ASN A 152 4.01 -2.05 -2.00
C ASN A 152 2.66 -2.74 -1.81
N TRP A 153 1.86 -2.78 -2.88
CA TRP A 153 0.55 -3.44 -2.92
C TRP A 153 0.62 -4.97 -2.96
N SER A 154 1.81 -5.56 -3.15
CA SER A 154 1.96 -7.00 -3.39
C SER A 154 2.00 -7.88 -2.13
N SER A 155 1.81 -7.33 -0.92
CA SER A 155 1.90 -8.10 0.33
C SER A 155 0.58 -8.32 1.08
N THR A 156 -0.59 -8.10 0.48
CA THR A 156 -1.85 -8.66 0.99
C THR A 156 -2.19 -9.94 0.23
N GLN A 157 -1.72 -11.08 0.75
CA GLN A 157 -2.30 -12.40 0.53
C GLN A 157 -2.91 -12.90 1.83
#